data_AF-A0AAV2RTQ3-F1
#
_entry.id   AF-A0AAV2RTQ3-F1
#
_cell.length_a   1.000
_cell.length_b   1.000
_cell.length_c   1.000
_cell.angle_alpha   90.00
_cell.angle_beta   90.00
_cell.angle_gamma   90.00
#
_symmetry.space_group_name_H-M   'P 1'
#
loop_
_entity.id
_entity.type
_entity.pdbx_description
1 polymer ?
#
loop_
_entity_poly.entity_id
_entity_poly.type
_entity_poly.pdbx_seq_one_letter_code
_entity_poly.pdbx_strand_id
1 'polypeptide(L)'
;LTAISTVVLGFLIWLVTKAVYLLTGARPMTLNDSMFLTWGTLFEDIPPRHKQPQNMSAQVLIGWWLLFCLILTNTYRAALLGILAIPKLDEPMDSLEKLAANKGTWTFGMERWWGSAWEWLKNTEMHHEVYERLMMLDKEDHYKIMEEGKHALITSPFSLGNHHWHVADTMQFEWKFCWGFRKGAPFLRTIDMIMQRLIETGHIKFWINDVLRLTLREERMAWSEEKKRKEKDYILNYEKENSGQIILRVSHLEGAFYLLFMGVGFACLVLIGEIIYDNIQKKSSKEMVEDFITPEEILNG
;
A
#
# COMPACT_ATOMS: atom_id res chain seq x y z
N LEU A 1 17.17 -18.71 -1.70
CA LEU A 1 17.58 -19.46 -2.91
C LEU A 1 18.60 -18.67 -3.75
N THR A 2 18.31 -17.41 -4.08
CA THR A 2 19.20 -16.53 -4.86
C THR A 2 20.59 -16.34 -4.23
N ALA A 3 20.66 -16.09 -2.92
CA ALA A 3 21.94 -15.98 -2.21
C ALA A 3 22.81 -17.25 -2.34
N ILE A 4 22.20 -18.43 -2.20
CA ILE A 4 22.90 -19.71 -2.39
C ILE A 4 23.42 -19.83 -3.82
N SER A 5 22.60 -19.48 -4.83
CA SER A 5 23.02 -19.50 -6.23
C SER A 5 24.19 -18.53 -6.53
N THR A 6 24.23 -17.36 -5.88
CA THR A 6 25.33 -16.39 -6.06
C THR A 6 26.66 -16.93 -5.53
N VAL A 7 26.63 -17.63 -4.38
CA VAL A 7 27.81 -18.24 -3.75
C VAL A 7 28.30 -19.42 -4.58
N VAL A 8 27.39 -20.29 -5.01
CA VAL A 8 27.72 -21.42 -5.88
C VAL A 8 28.34 -20.94 -7.19
N LEU A 9 27.79 -19.89 -7.81
CA LEU A 9 28.32 -19.36 -9.06
C LEU A 9 29.66 -18.66 -8.88
N GLY A 10 29.87 -17.95 -7.77
CA GLY A 10 31.18 -17.38 -7.41
C GLY A 10 32.24 -18.46 -7.25
N PHE A 11 31.90 -19.57 -6.57
CA PHE A 11 32.76 -20.74 -6.45
C PHE A 11 33.05 -21.41 -7.80
N LEU A 12 32.04 -21.52 -8.68
CA LEU A 12 32.22 -22.07 -10.04
C LEU A 12 33.14 -21.20 -10.90
N ILE A 13 33.01 -19.88 -10.86
CA ILE A 13 33.91 -18.95 -11.57
C ILE A 13 35.34 -19.10 -11.06
N TRP A 14 35.51 -19.21 -9.74
CA TRP A 14 36.82 -19.49 -9.14
C TRP A 14 37.39 -20.83 -9.59
N LEU A 15 36.59 -21.90 -9.61
CA LEU A 15 37.03 -23.23 -10.03
C LEU A 15 37.45 -23.22 -11.51
N VAL A 16 36.67 -22.57 -12.38
CA VAL A 16 36.98 -22.43 -13.81
C VAL A 16 38.25 -21.62 -14.03
N THR A 17 38.43 -20.50 -13.33
CA THR A 17 39.66 -19.70 -13.45
C THR A 17 40.88 -20.42 -12.90
N LYS A 18 40.73 -21.22 -11.84
CA LYS A 18 41.79 -22.07 -11.28
C LYS A 18 42.15 -23.25 -12.20
N ALA A 19 41.17 -23.87 -12.84
CA ALA A 19 41.39 -24.94 -13.82
C ALA A 19 42.11 -24.42 -15.08
N VAL A 20 41.75 -23.22 -15.54
CA VAL A 20 42.42 -22.58 -16.68
C VAL A 20 43.82 -22.10 -16.32
N TYR A 21 44.05 -21.61 -15.10
CA TYR A 21 45.41 -21.31 -14.60
C TYR A 21 46.32 -22.54 -14.68
N LEU A 22 45.80 -23.70 -14.30
CA LEU A 22 46.52 -24.98 -14.34
C LEU A 22 46.91 -25.41 -15.77
N LEU A 23 46.15 -24.97 -16.78
CA LEU A 23 46.36 -25.33 -18.18
C LEU A 23 47.13 -24.27 -19.00
N THR A 24 47.04 -22.98 -18.64
CA THR A 24 47.53 -21.87 -19.49
C THR A 24 48.44 -20.89 -18.76
N GLY A 25 48.63 -21.01 -17.44
CA GLY A 25 49.48 -20.12 -16.65
C GLY A 25 48.95 -18.68 -16.50
N ALA A 26 47.73 -18.38 -16.95
CA ALA A 26 47.11 -17.07 -16.85
C ALA A 26 46.76 -16.69 -15.40
N ARG A 27 46.94 -15.42 -15.01
CA ARG A 27 46.75 -14.95 -13.62
C ARG A 27 45.41 -15.43 -13.03
N PRO A 28 45.41 -16.17 -11.91
CA PRO A 28 44.19 -16.62 -11.27
C PRO A 28 43.47 -15.43 -10.61
N MET A 29 42.14 -15.44 -10.63
CA MET A 29 41.36 -14.58 -9.76
C MET A 29 41.40 -15.13 -8.33
N THR A 30 41.54 -14.24 -7.35
CA THR A 30 41.39 -14.64 -5.96
C THR A 30 39.92 -15.02 -5.70
N LEU A 31 39.69 -15.94 -4.74
CA LEU A 31 38.33 -16.35 -4.36
C LEU A 31 37.49 -15.13 -3.95
N ASN A 32 38.11 -14.19 -3.23
CA ASN A 32 37.47 -12.97 -2.78
C ASN A 32 37.02 -12.10 -3.96
N ASP A 33 37.89 -11.87 -4.94
CA ASP A 33 37.55 -11.10 -6.14
C ASP A 33 36.40 -11.74 -6.94
N SER A 34 36.36 -13.08 -7.04
CA SER A 34 35.28 -13.79 -7.73
C SER A 34 33.94 -13.72 -6.98
N MET A 35 33.95 -13.72 -5.65
CA MET A 35 32.74 -13.58 -4.84
C MET A 35 32.19 -12.15 -4.88
N PHE A 36 33.05 -11.14 -4.80
CA PHE A 36 32.64 -9.75 -4.96
C PHE A 36 32.12 -9.46 -6.37
N LEU A 37 32.66 -10.13 -7.39
CA LEU A 37 32.17 -10.03 -8.76
C LEU A 37 30.72 -10.54 -8.89
N THR A 38 30.41 -11.71 -8.33
CA THR A 38 29.05 -12.27 -8.42
C THR A 38 28.05 -11.50 -7.57
N TRP A 39 28.47 -10.96 -6.43
CA TRP A 39 27.63 -10.11 -5.58
C TRP A 39 27.39 -8.74 -6.23
N GLY A 40 28.44 -8.07 -6.73
CA GLY A 40 28.31 -6.78 -7.39
C GLY A 40 27.44 -6.83 -8.65
N THR A 41 27.60 -7.86 -9.47
CA THR A 41 26.77 -8.04 -10.67
C THR A 41 25.28 -8.27 -10.37
N LEU A 42 24.94 -8.83 -9.19
CA LEU A 42 23.56 -8.94 -8.74
C LEU A 42 22.94 -7.56 -8.41
N PHE A 43 23.74 -6.65 -7.87
CA PHE A 43 23.32 -5.27 -7.56
C PHE A 43 23.46 -4.30 -8.73
N GLU A 44 23.64 -4.81 -9.96
CA GLU A 44 23.87 -4.02 -11.17
C GLU A 44 25.15 -3.15 -11.10
N ASP A 45 26.06 -3.43 -10.15
CA ASP A 45 27.38 -2.79 -10.09
C ASP A 45 28.28 -3.35 -11.18
N ILE A 46 28.78 -2.45 -12.03
CA ILE A 46 29.65 -2.79 -13.15
C ILE A 46 31.04 -3.14 -12.59
N PRO A 47 31.55 -4.38 -12.82
CA PRO A 47 32.87 -4.73 -12.33
C PRO A 47 33.94 -3.91 -13.05
N PRO A 48 34.98 -3.47 -12.32
CA PRO A 48 36.02 -2.67 -12.93
C PRO A 48 36.76 -3.48 -14.00
N ARG A 49 36.96 -2.87 -15.18
CA ARG A 49 37.53 -3.50 -16.39
C ARG A 49 38.83 -4.29 -16.17
N HIS A 50 39.63 -3.92 -15.18
CA HIS A 50 40.89 -4.57 -14.86
C HIS A 50 40.74 -5.92 -14.12
N LYS A 51 39.54 -6.24 -13.61
CA LYS A 51 39.23 -7.51 -12.91
C LYS A 51 38.26 -8.40 -13.70
N GLN A 52 38.14 -8.20 -15.02
CA GLN A 52 37.33 -9.08 -15.86
C GLN A 52 38.16 -10.30 -16.29
N PRO A 53 37.58 -11.51 -16.29
CA PRO A 53 38.31 -12.68 -16.72
C PRO A 53 38.53 -12.62 -18.23
N GLN A 54 39.77 -12.84 -18.67
CA GLN A 54 40.15 -12.82 -20.09
C GLN A 54 39.76 -14.13 -20.80
N ASN A 55 39.32 -15.14 -20.06
CA ASN A 55 39.00 -16.47 -20.58
C ASN A 55 37.59 -16.50 -21.18
N MET A 56 37.45 -17.02 -22.41
CA MET A 56 36.17 -17.12 -23.12
C MET A 56 35.11 -17.92 -22.34
N SER A 57 35.50 -19.00 -21.67
CA SER A 57 34.60 -19.82 -20.85
C SER A 57 34.03 -19.06 -19.64
N ALA A 58 34.87 -18.26 -18.97
CA ALA A 58 34.45 -17.44 -17.84
C ALA A 58 33.56 -16.27 -18.29
N GLN A 59 33.81 -15.70 -19.46
CA GLN A 59 32.97 -14.64 -20.05
C GLN A 59 31.57 -15.15 -20.41
N VAL A 60 31.45 -16.35 -20.98
CA VAL A 60 30.14 -16.96 -21.27
C VAL A 60 29.35 -17.19 -19.99
N LEU A 61 30.00 -17.70 -18.93
CA LEU A 61 29.35 -17.96 -17.64
C LEU A 61 28.88 -16.65 -16.96
N ILE A 62 29.69 -15.59 -17.02
CA ILE A 62 29.29 -14.25 -16.56
C ILE A 62 28.14 -13.70 -17.41
N GLY A 63 28.18 -13.87 -18.73
CA GLY A 63 27.09 -13.44 -19.61
C GLY A 63 25.76 -14.11 -19.26
N TRP A 64 25.78 -15.42 -18.97
CA TRP A 64 24.59 -16.14 -18.51
C TRP A 64 24.11 -15.66 -17.14
N TRP A 65 25.03 -15.39 -16.22
CA TRP A 65 24.71 -14.83 -14.91
C TRP A 65 24.07 -13.43 -15.01
N LEU A 66 24.60 -12.56 -15.87
CA LEU A 66 24.05 -11.24 -16.12
C LEU A 66 22.63 -11.31 -16.68
N LEU A 67 22.35 -12.23 -17.61
CA LEU A 67 20.99 -12.45 -18.10
C LEU A 67 20.05 -12.89 -16.98
N PHE A 68 20.50 -13.80 -16.11
CA PHE A 68 19.72 -14.22 -14.94
C PHE A 68 19.44 -13.05 -13.99
N CYS A 69 20.44 -12.25 -13.64
CA CYS A 69 20.27 -11.06 -12.79
C CYS A 69 19.30 -10.05 -13.41
N LEU A 70 19.42 -9.80 -14.72
CA LEU A 70 18.52 -8.89 -15.44
C LEU A 70 17.06 -9.38 -15.37
N ILE A 71 16.82 -10.67 -15.64
CA ILE A 71 15.48 -11.25 -15.56
C ILE A 71 14.94 -11.16 -14.14
N LEU A 72 15.76 -11.47 -13.13
CA LEU A 72 15.38 -11.44 -11.73
C LEU A 72 14.99 -10.02 -11.29
N THR A 73 15.84 -9.02 -11.56
CA THR A 73 15.59 -7.62 -11.17
C THR A 73 14.38 -7.05 -11.92
N ASN A 74 14.24 -7.35 -13.20
CA ASN A 74 13.08 -6.89 -13.97
C ASN A 74 11.77 -7.51 -13.46
N THR A 75 11.77 -8.81 -13.14
CA THR A 75 10.61 -9.49 -12.58
C THR A 75 10.24 -8.94 -11.20
N TYR A 76 11.23 -8.66 -10.36
CA TYR A 76 11.01 -8.04 -9.06
C TYR A 76 10.42 -6.63 -9.19
N ARG A 77 10.98 -5.79 -10.07
CA ARG A 77 10.44 -4.44 -10.35
C ARG A 77 9.01 -4.50 -10.88
N ALA A 78 8.71 -5.44 -11.79
CA ALA A 78 7.36 -5.63 -12.32
C ALA A 78 6.36 -6.10 -11.25
N ALA A 79 6.75 -7.05 -10.39
CA ALA A 79 5.91 -7.52 -9.29
C ALA A 79 5.63 -6.39 -8.27
N LEU A 80 6.64 -5.59 -7.94
CA LEU A 80 6.48 -4.43 -7.07
C LEU A 80 5.53 -3.39 -7.69
N LEU A 81 5.69 -3.08 -8.98
CA LEU A 81 4.77 -2.18 -9.70
C LEU A 81 3.33 -2.71 -9.70
N GLY A 82 3.13 -4.02 -9.86
CA GLY A 82 1.80 -4.63 -9.81
C GLY A 82 1.12 -4.45 -8.44
N ILE A 83 1.88 -4.61 -7.35
CA ILE A 83 1.37 -4.39 -5.99
C ILE A 83 1.07 -2.92 -5.73
N LEU A 84 1.88 -2.00 -6.26
CA LEU A 84 1.67 -0.56 -6.09
C LEU A 84 0.54 0.00 -6.97
N ALA A 85 0.26 -0.64 -8.11
CA ALA A 85 -0.76 -0.17 -9.05
C ALA A 85 -2.20 -0.44 -8.59
N ILE A 86 -2.41 -1.49 -7.79
CA ILE A 86 -3.73 -1.84 -7.26
C ILE A 86 -3.70 -1.63 -5.74
N PRO A 87 -4.12 -0.46 -5.24
CA PRO A 87 -4.32 -0.29 -3.80
C PRO A 87 -5.32 -1.34 -3.31
N LYS A 88 -4.95 -2.09 -2.28
CA LYS A 88 -5.91 -2.90 -1.53
C LYS A 88 -6.75 -1.96 -0.69
N LEU A 89 -7.82 -1.43 -1.27
CA LEU A 89 -8.87 -0.80 -0.48
C LEU A 89 -9.67 -1.90 0.22
N ASP A 90 -10.07 -1.64 1.47
CA ASP A 90 -11.02 -2.50 2.14
C ASP A 90 -12.31 -2.59 1.31
N GLU A 91 -12.86 -3.80 1.22
CA GLU A 91 -14.07 -4.00 0.42
C GLU A 91 -15.20 -3.14 1.02
N PRO A 92 -15.80 -2.25 0.22
CA PRO A 92 -16.84 -1.37 0.72
C PRO A 92 -18.06 -2.17 1.21
N MET A 93 -18.75 -1.60 2.20
CA MET A 93 -19.97 -2.18 2.77
C MET A 93 -21.16 -1.93 1.86
N ASP A 94 -21.22 -2.64 0.72
CA ASP A 94 -22.22 -2.39 -0.33
C ASP A 94 -23.56 -3.10 -0.14
N SER A 95 -23.60 -4.11 0.74
CA SER A 95 -24.78 -4.95 0.96
C SER A 95 -25.13 -5.04 2.44
N LEU A 96 -26.44 -5.06 2.71
CA LEU A 96 -26.98 -5.26 4.04
C LEU A 96 -26.57 -6.61 4.65
N GLU A 97 -26.36 -7.63 3.82
CA GLU A 97 -25.88 -8.95 4.27
C GLU A 97 -24.44 -8.89 4.80
N LYS A 98 -23.57 -8.14 4.11
CA LYS A 98 -22.17 -7.91 4.55
C LYS A 98 -22.13 -7.12 5.85
N LEU A 99 -23.03 -6.14 5.98
CA LEU A 99 -23.20 -5.37 7.21
C LEU A 99 -23.70 -6.25 8.36
N ALA A 100 -24.65 -7.15 8.09
CA ALA A 100 -25.17 -8.10 9.08
C ALA A 100 -24.11 -9.11 9.53
N ALA A 101 -23.33 -9.65 8.60
CA ALA A 101 -22.29 -10.65 8.85
C ALA A 101 -21.14 -10.11 9.70
N ASN A 102 -20.83 -8.81 9.60
CA ASN A 102 -19.77 -8.16 10.37
C ASN A 102 -20.21 -7.85 11.82
N LYS A 103 -20.24 -8.88 12.66
CA LYS A 103 -20.60 -8.74 14.08
C LYS A 103 -19.45 -8.08 14.87
N GLY A 104 -19.63 -6.81 15.24
CA GLY A 104 -18.82 -6.11 16.25
C GLY A 104 -17.77 -5.13 15.71
N THR A 105 -17.44 -5.20 14.41
CA THR A 105 -16.46 -4.27 13.80
C THR A 105 -17.12 -3.00 13.30
N TRP A 106 -18.36 -3.11 12.81
CA TRP A 106 -19.13 -2.00 12.26
C TRP A 106 -20.35 -1.72 13.11
N THR A 107 -20.56 -0.44 13.39
CA THR A 107 -21.81 0.05 13.96
C THR A 107 -22.68 0.58 12.83
N PHE A 108 -24.00 0.53 12.99
CA PHE A 108 -24.89 1.09 11.99
C PHE A 108 -26.15 1.62 12.63
N GLY A 109 -26.76 2.59 11.97
CA GLY A 109 -27.89 3.30 12.53
C GLY A 109 -28.75 3.96 11.49
N MET A 110 -29.91 4.42 11.95
CA MET A 110 -30.82 5.24 11.17
C MET A 110 -31.32 6.40 12.02
N GLU A 111 -31.76 7.45 11.34
CA GLU A 111 -32.33 8.61 12.02
C GLU A 111 -33.55 8.22 12.85
N ARG A 112 -33.78 8.93 13.96
CA ARG A 112 -34.84 8.67 14.95
C ARG A 112 -36.27 8.94 14.43
N TRP A 113 -36.69 8.22 13.40
CA TRP A 113 -38.01 8.33 12.78
C TRP A 113 -38.63 6.96 12.49
N TRP A 114 -39.89 6.77 12.89
CA TRP A 114 -40.75 5.63 12.55
C TRP A 114 -41.22 5.71 11.09
N GLY A 115 -40.26 5.64 10.16
CA GLY A 115 -40.50 5.68 8.72
C GLY A 115 -40.76 4.31 8.10
N SER A 116 -41.03 4.30 6.80
CA SER A 116 -41.18 3.07 6.00
C SER A 116 -39.92 2.19 6.03
N ALA A 117 -38.74 2.80 6.15
CA ALA A 117 -37.48 2.07 6.26
C ALA A 117 -37.38 1.27 7.57
N TRP A 118 -37.86 1.82 8.68
CA TRP A 118 -37.95 1.08 9.95
C TRP A 118 -38.87 -0.13 9.78
N GLU A 119 -40.10 0.09 9.31
CA GLU A 119 -41.08 -0.99 9.17
C GLU A 119 -40.60 -2.07 8.20
N TRP A 120 -39.86 -1.69 7.15
CA TRP A 120 -39.22 -2.63 6.22
C TRP A 120 -38.13 -3.47 6.89
N LEU A 121 -37.26 -2.87 7.71
CA LEU A 121 -36.24 -3.59 8.49
C LEU A 121 -36.85 -4.54 9.53
N LYS A 122 -38.04 -4.23 10.03
CA LYS A 122 -38.73 -5.06 11.03
C LYS A 122 -39.37 -6.31 10.43
N ASN A 123 -39.77 -6.30 9.16
CA ASN A 123 -40.68 -7.30 8.60
C ASN A 123 -40.02 -8.50 7.91
N THR A 124 -38.70 -8.56 7.83
CA THR A 124 -37.99 -9.64 7.11
C THR A 124 -37.02 -10.37 8.06
N GLU A 125 -36.97 -11.71 8.00
CA GLU A 125 -36.12 -12.55 8.86
C GLU A 125 -34.63 -12.15 8.82
N MET A 126 -34.09 -11.85 7.63
CA MET A 126 -32.69 -11.39 7.47
C MET A 126 -32.43 -10.01 8.10
N HIS A 127 -33.45 -9.15 8.17
CA HIS A 127 -33.32 -7.80 8.70
C HIS A 127 -33.49 -7.74 10.22
N HIS A 128 -34.05 -8.78 10.85
CA HIS A 128 -34.23 -8.80 12.31
C HIS A 128 -32.89 -8.71 13.06
N GLU A 129 -31.85 -9.40 12.59
CA GLU A 129 -30.53 -9.35 13.22
C GLU A 129 -29.85 -7.98 13.05
N VAL A 130 -30.15 -7.31 11.93
CA VAL A 130 -29.72 -5.92 11.70
C VAL A 130 -30.50 -5.00 12.63
N TYR A 131 -31.82 -5.16 12.68
CA TYR A 131 -32.73 -4.36 13.48
C TYR A 131 -32.38 -4.36 14.98
N GLU A 132 -32.05 -5.52 15.56
CA GLU A 132 -31.69 -5.61 16.98
C GLU A 132 -30.42 -4.81 17.36
N ARG A 133 -29.52 -4.59 16.39
CA ARG A 133 -28.25 -3.86 16.59
C ARG A 133 -28.29 -2.43 16.07
N LEU A 134 -29.43 -2.00 15.54
CA LEU A 134 -29.62 -0.70 14.93
C LEU A 134 -29.58 0.41 15.98
N MET A 135 -28.68 1.38 15.79
CA MET A 135 -28.62 2.58 16.63
C MET A 135 -29.57 3.65 16.09
N MET A 136 -30.49 4.11 16.93
CA MET A 136 -31.42 5.20 16.59
C MET A 136 -30.90 6.49 17.21
N LEU A 137 -30.13 7.27 16.45
CA LEU A 137 -29.58 8.56 16.90
C LEU A 137 -30.08 9.68 15.98
N ASP A 138 -29.78 10.91 16.39
CA ASP A 138 -29.98 12.06 15.51
C ASP A 138 -28.90 12.09 14.44
N LYS A 139 -29.22 12.69 13.29
CA LYS A 139 -28.36 12.74 12.09
C LYS A 139 -26.95 13.26 12.40
N GLU A 140 -26.84 14.32 13.20
CA GLU A 140 -25.56 14.94 13.57
C GLU A 140 -24.67 14.02 14.43
N ASP A 141 -25.27 13.16 15.25
CA ASP A 141 -24.51 12.23 16.07
C ASP A 141 -24.01 11.06 15.24
N HIS A 142 -24.79 10.58 14.26
CA HIS A 142 -24.31 9.63 13.27
C HIS A 142 -23.10 10.18 12.51
N TYR A 143 -23.11 11.48 12.16
CA TYR A 143 -22.02 12.11 11.42
C TYR A 143 -20.70 12.09 12.20
N LYS A 144 -20.74 12.38 13.50
CA LYS A 144 -19.55 12.29 14.38
C LYS A 144 -18.99 10.87 14.44
N ILE A 145 -19.85 9.86 14.55
CA ILE A 145 -19.42 8.46 14.64
C ILE A 145 -18.91 7.96 13.27
N MET A 146 -19.46 8.46 12.16
CA MET A 146 -18.94 8.17 10.82
C MET A 146 -17.54 8.75 10.59
N GLU A 147 -17.22 9.91 11.18
CA GLU A 147 -15.86 10.47 11.17
C GLU A 147 -14.84 9.59 11.91
N GLU A 148 -15.27 8.81 12.90
CA GLU A 148 -14.43 7.83 13.60
C GLU A 148 -14.17 6.55 12.76
N GLY A 149 -14.85 6.39 11.62
CA GLY A 149 -14.43 5.51 10.52
C GLY A 149 -15.03 4.10 10.47
N LYS A 150 -15.99 3.75 11.35
CA LYS A 150 -16.63 2.42 11.39
C LYS A 150 -18.13 2.46 11.68
N HIS A 151 -18.82 3.38 10.99
CA HIS A 151 -20.27 3.54 11.13
C HIS A 151 -20.95 3.62 9.76
N ALA A 152 -22.06 2.89 9.59
CA ALA A 152 -22.91 2.98 8.41
C ALA A 152 -24.25 3.65 8.77
N LEU A 153 -24.63 4.68 8.01
CA LEU A 153 -25.90 5.37 8.16
C LEU A 153 -26.88 4.91 7.09
N ILE A 154 -28.01 4.36 7.51
CA ILE A 154 -29.13 4.01 6.64
C ILE A 154 -29.98 5.27 6.48
N THR A 155 -29.82 5.97 5.36
CA THR A 155 -30.58 7.18 5.06
C THR A 155 -30.85 7.31 3.56
N SER A 156 -31.70 8.27 3.20
CA SER A 156 -31.98 8.60 1.82
C SER A 156 -30.77 9.26 1.16
N PRO A 157 -30.45 8.97 -0.12
CA PRO A 157 -29.41 9.66 -0.87
C PRO A 157 -29.61 11.18 -0.90
N PHE A 158 -30.85 11.66 -0.85
CA PHE A 158 -31.17 13.09 -0.81
C PHE A 158 -30.75 13.78 0.50
N SER A 159 -30.45 13.00 1.54
CA SER A 159 -30.05 13.50 2.86
C SER A 159 -28.54 13.46 3.09
N LEU A 160 -27.77 12.82 2.20
CA LEU A 160 -26.33 13.02 2.12
C LEU A 160 -26.12 14.43 1.56
N GLY A 161 -25.79 15.38 2.43
CA GLY A 161 -25.28 16.67 1.99
C GLY A 161 -23.90 16.53 1.34
N ASN A 162 -23.06 17.55 1.47
CA ASN A 162 -21.69 17.58 0.92
C ASN A 162 -20.67 16.70 1.67
N HIS A 163 -21.08 15.61 2.30
CA HIS A 163 -20.15 14.68 2.94
C HIS A 163 -19.67 13.64 1.92
N HIS A 164 -18.35 13.45 1.83
CA HIS A 164 -17.71 12.48 0.94
C HIS A 164 -17.74 11.07 1.55
N TRP A 165 -18.94 10.53 1.73
CA TRP A 165 -19.13 9.16 2.20
C TRP A 165 -19.41 8.22 1.04
N HIS A 166 -18.94 6.99 1.18
CA HIS A 166 -19.28 5.93 0.25
C HIS A 166 -20.77 5.59 0.39
N VAL A 167 -21.49 5.61 -0.73
CA VAL A 167 -22.89 5.18 -0.80
C VAL A 167 -22.92 3.76 -1.31
N ALA A 168 -23.54 2.86 -0.55
CA ALA A 168 -23.66 1.46 -0.91
C ALA A 168 -24.50 1.28 -2.19
N ASP A 169 -23.96 0.54 -3.16
CA ASP A 169 -24.61 0.34 -4.47
C ASP A 169 -25.85 -0.57 -4.39
N THR A 170 -25.77 -1.64 -3.59
CA THR A 170 -26.79 -2.72 -3.59
C THR A 170 -27.80 -2.63 -2.45
N MET A 171 -27.60 -1.71 -1.51
CA MET A 171 -28.47 -1.53 -0.34
C MET A 171 -29.66 -0.61 -0.68
N GLN A 172 -30.44 -1.00 -1.69
CA GLN A 172 -31.55 -0.19 -2.21
C GLN A 172 -32.90 -0.71 -1.71
N PHE A 173 -33.43 -0.04 -0.69
CA PHE A 173 -34.87 -0.04 -0.47
C PHE A 173 -35.47 0.83 -1.58
N GLU A 174 -36.14 0.22 -2.56
CA GLU A 174 -36.86 0.98 -3.58
C GLU A 174 -38.18 1.51 -3.00
N TRP A 175 -38.25 2.81 -2.80
CA TRP A 175 -39.46 3.49 -2.37
C TRP A 175 -39.76 4.67 -3.27
N LYS A 176 -41.05 4.97 -3.41
CA LYS A 176 -41.55 6.06 -4.24
C LYS A 176 -42.38 6.99 -3.37
N PHE A 177 -42.14 8.28 -3.51
CA PHE A 177 -43.04 9.28 -2.95
C PHE A 177 -44.38 9.24 -3.70
N CYS A 178 -45.47 9.25 -2.94
CA CYS A 178 -46.81 9.31 -3.49
C CYS A 178 -47.68 10.26 -2.65
N TRP A 179 -48.78 10.72 -3.24
CA TRP A 179 -49.77 11.49 -2.51
C TRP A 179 -50.84 10.57 -1.94
N GLY A 180 -51.02 10.64 -0.63
CA GLY A 180 -52.04 9.86 0.08
C GLY A 180 -53.39 10.58 0.08
N PHE A 181 -54.43 9.92 -0.43
CA PHE A 181 -55.80 10.41 -0.40
C PHE A 181 -56.71 9.46 0.37
N ARG A 182 -57.84 9.97 0.89
CA ARG A 182 -58.86 9.11 1.51
C ARG A 182 -59.45 8.17 0.46
N LYS A 183 -59.75 6.93 0.88
CA LYS A 183 -60.41 5.94 0.02
C LYS A 183 -61.72 6.51 -0.53
N GLY A 184 -61.90 6.43 -1.84
CA GLY A 184 -63.09 6.94 -2.53
C GLY A 184 -63.05 8.44 -2.89
N ALA A 185 -61.90 9.11 -2.80
CA ALA A 185 -61.79 10.51 -3.22
C ALA A 185 -62.17 10.69 -4.70
N PRO A 186 -63.16 11.55 -5.03
CA PRO A 186 -63.71 11.65 -6.39
C PRO A 186 -62.74 12.26 -7.40
N PHE A 187 -61.73 12.99 -6.93
CA PHE A 187 -60.71 13.65 -7.74
C PHE A 187 -59.47 12.79 -8.00
N LEU A 188 -59.35 11.60 -7.37
CA LEU A 188 -58.16 10.75 -7.45
C LEU A 188 -57.77 10.45 -8.91
N ARG A 189 -58.76 10.01 -9.71
CA ARG A 189 -58.55 9.67 -11.12
C ARG A 189 -58.04 10.87 -11.94
N THR A 190 -58.53 12.07 -11.65
CA THR A 190 -58.12 13.29 -12.34
C THR A 190 -56.68 13.65 -11.98
N ILE A 191 -56.32 13.56 -10.70
CA ILE A 191 -54.95 13.84 -10.23
C ILE A 191 -53.97 12.82 -10.81
N ASP A 192 -54.30 11.53 -10.79
CA ASP A 192 -53.43 10.48 -11.34
C ASP A 192 -53.13 10.70 -12.82
N MET A 193 -54.14 11.05 -13.63
CA MET A 193 -53.94 11.38 -15.04
C MET A 193 -53.04 12.61 -15.24
N ILE A 194 -53.21 13.66 -14.42
CA ILE A 194 -52.37 14.86 -14.50
C ILE A 194 -50.93 14.53 -14.11
N MET A 195 -50.74 13.78 -13.03
CA MET A 195 -49.41 13.36 -12.55
C MET A 195 -48.70 12.50 -13.60
N GLN A 196 -49.40 11.54 -14.21
CA GLN A 196 -48.85 10.73 -15.28
C GLN A 196 -48.39 11.59 -16.47
N ARG A 197 -49.19 12.55 -16.91
CA ARG A 197 -48.80 13.48 -17.98
C ARG A 197 -47.58 14.32 -17.60
N LEU A 198 -47.50 14.80 -16.35
CA LEU A 198 -46.33 15.56 -15.87
C LEU A 198 -45.05 14.73 -15.80
N ILE A 199 -45.17 13.42 -15.52
CA ILE A 199 -44.05 12.47 -15.56
C ILE A 199 -43.64 12.21 -17.01
N GLU A 200 -44.59 11.88 -17.89
CA GLU A 200 -44.35 11.54 -19.30
C GLU A 200 -43.75 12.70 -20.09
N THR A 201 -44.19 13.93 -19.81
CA THR A 201 -43.64 15.16 -20.39
C THR A 201 -42.27 15.54 -19.80
N GLY A 202 -41.83 14.88 -18.73
CA GLY A 202 -40.55 15.14 -18.08
C GLY A 202 -40.51 16.39 -17.21
N HIS A 203 -41.65 17.07 -16.97
CA HIS A 203 -41.70 18.25 -16.11
C HIS A 203 -41.25 17.92 -14.68
N ILE A 204 -41.68 16.79 -14.12
CA ILE A 204 -41.25 16.39 -12.77
C ILE A 204 -39.73 16.21 -12.71
N LYS A 205 -39.13 15.57 -13.72
CA LYS A 205 -37.67 15.41 -13.81
C LYS A 205 -36.96 16.75 -13.91
N PHE A 206 -37.50 17.68 -14.68
CA PHE A 206 -36.96 19.04 -14.79
C PHE A 206 -36.95 19.75 -13.43
N TRP A 207 -38.09 19.76 -12.72
CA TRP A 207 -38.20 20.42 -11.43
C TRP A 207 -37.34 19.77 -10.35
N ILE A 208 -37.25 18.44 -10.30
CA ILE A 208 -36.35 17.73 -9.37
C ILE A 208 -34.90 18.16 -9.62
N ASN A 209 -34.46 18.18 -10.88
CA ASN A 209 -33.10 18.60 -11.22
C ASN A 209 -32.84 20.07 -10.89
N ASP A 210 -33.84 20.94 -11.06
CA ASP A 210 -33.73 22.36 -10.75
C ASP A 210 -33.62 22.61 -9.24
N VAL A 211 -34.49 21.96 -8.44
CA VAL A 211 -34.42 22.01 -6.97
C VAL A 211 -33.09 21.48 -6.47
N LEU A 212 -32.63 20.31 -6.95
CA LEU A 212 -31.33 19.76 -6.58
C LEU A 212 -30.19 20.74 -6.89
N ARG A 213 -30.21 21.41 -8.05
CA ARG A 213 -29.22 22.44 -8.40
C ARG A 213 -29.27 23.64 -7.47
N LEU A 214 -30.46 24.08 -7.07
CA LEU A 214 -30.63 25.20 -6.15
C LEU A 214 -30.13 24.85 -4.75
N THR A 215 -30.48 23.69 -4.21
CA THR A 215 -29.97 23.22 -2.92
C THR A 215 -28.45 23.12 -2.92
N LEU A 216 -27.86 22.50 -3.96
CA LEU A 216 -26.40 22.43 -4.11
C LEU A 216 -25.76 23.82 -4.24
N ARG A 217 -26.45 24.80 -4.84
CA ARG A 217 -25.96 26.16 -5.01
C ARG A 217 -26.04 26.96 -3.70
N GLU A 218 -27.16 26.90 -2.99
CA GLU A 218 -27.35 27.56 -1.70
C GLU A 218 -26.41 26.99 -0.64
N GLU A 219 -26.31 25.66 -0.59
CA GLU A 219 -25.31 24.98 0.23
C GLU A 219 -23.94 25.52 -0.13
N ARG A 220 -23.48 25.44 -1.39
CA ARG A 220 -22.18 25.97 -1.89
C ARG A 220 -21.91 27.44 -1.55
N MET A 221 -22.95 28.26 -1.42
CA MET A 221 -22.84 29.68 -1.08
C MET A 221 -22.69 29.89 0.44
N ALA A 222 -23.27 29.03 1.28
CA ALA A 222 -23.04 29.00 2.73
C ALA A 222 -21.64 28.45 3.14
N TRP A 223 -20.82 28.03 2.18
CA TRP A 223 -19.44 27.61 2.42
C TRP A 223 -18.53 28.82 2.62
N SER A 224 -18.10 29.01 3.87
CA SER A 224 -16.92 29.81 4.21
C SER A 224 -15.72 29.42 3.33
N GLU A 225 -14.93 30.40 2.90
CA GLU A 225 -13.70 30.21 2.10
C GLU A 225 -12.71 29.23 2.75
N GLU A 226 -12.74 29.12 4.08
CA GLU A 226 -11.91 28.20 4.84
C GLU A 226 -12.33 26.73 4.64
N LYS A 227 -13.64 26.46 4.53
CA LYS A 227 -14.15 25.13 4.18
C LYS A 227 -13.91 24.81 2.70
N LYS A 228 -14.00 25.79 1.80
CA LYS A 228 -13.65 25.61 0.37
C LYS A 228 -12.17 25.27 0.16
N ARG A 229 -11.27 25.82 0.99
CA ARG A 229 -9.84 25.49 0.93
C ARG A 229 -9.59 24.05 1.40
N LYS A 230 -10.21 23.66 2.52
CA LYS A 230 -10.16 22.27 3.04
C LYS A 230 -10.82 21.27 2.08
N GLU A 231 -11.91 21.64 1.41
CA GLU A 231 -12.59 20.81 0.41
C GLU A 231 -11.81 20.75 -0.90
N LYS A 232 -11.16 21.83 -1.36
CA LYS A 232 -10.23 21.75 -2.50
C LYS A 232 -9.05 20.84 -2.18
N ASP A 233 -8.45 20.98 -0.99
CA ASP A 233 -7.38 20.10 -0.55
C ASP A 233 -7.88 18.65 -0.40
N TYR A 234 -9.13 18.46 0.03
CA TYR A 234 -9.78 17.15 0.15
C TYR A 234 -10.13 16.53 -1.20
N ILE A 235 -10.78 17.24 -2.14
CA ILE A 235 -11.10 16.77 -3.48
C ILE A 235 -9.80 16.48 -4.24
N LEU A 236 -8.78 17.32 -4.09
CA LEU A 236 -7.45 17.06 -4.67
C LEU A 236 -6.80 15.82 -4.05
N ASN A 237 -7.04 15.54 -2.77
CA ASN A 237 -6.58 14.32 -2.09
C ASN A 237 -7.45 13.09 -2.40
N TYR A 238 -8.76 13.25 -2.60
CA TYR A 238 -9.74 12.21 -2.93
C TYR A 238 -9.59 11.79 -4.38
N GLU A 239 -9.40 12.74 -5.30
CA GLU A 239 -9.05 12.46 -6.69
C GLU A 239 -7.64 11.85 -6.78
N LYS A 240 -6.73 12.13 -5.82
CA LYS A 240 -5.47 11.40 -5.62
C LYS A 240 -5.64 9.99 -5.05
N GLU A 241 -6.56 9.78 -4.11
CA GLU A 241 -6.83 8.48 -3.48
C GLU A 241 -7.62 7.55 -4.41
N ASN A 242 -8.64 8.06 -5.09
CA ASN A 242 -9.46 7.32 -6.05
C ASN A 242 -8.85 7.22 -7.47
N SER A 243 -7.81 7.98 -7.79
CA SER A 243 -7.00 7.72 -9.01
C SER A 243 -6.09 6.50 -8.86
N GLY A 244 -6.18 5.77 -7.75
CA GLY A 244 -5.34 4.60 -7.48
C GLY A 244 -3.87 4.96 -7.24
N GLN A 245 -3.54 6.26 -7.15
CA GLN A 245 -2.17 6.73 -6.96
C GLN A 245 -1.88 6.97 -5.48
N ILE A 246 -1.51 5.91 -4.77
CA ILE A 246 -0.93 6.04 -3.42
C ILE A 246 0.38 6.83 -3.55
N ILE A 247 0.42 8.03 -2.96
CA ILE A 247 1.67 8.80 -2.84
C ILE A 247 2.57 8.09 -1.82
N LEU A 248 3.70 7.55 -2.29
CA LEU A 248 4.70 6.91 -1.45
C LEU A 248 5.28 7.92 -0.43
N ARG A 249 4.84 7.81 0.81
CA ARG A 249 5.41 8.50 1.98
C ARG A 249 6.68 7.81 2.47
N VAL A 250 7.50 8.55 3.22
CA VAL A 250 8.74 8.05 3.84
C VAL A 250 8.48 6.84 4.75
N SER A 251 7.31 6.75 5.39
CA SER A 251 6.89 5.60 6.21
C SER A 251 6.88 4.28 5.44
N HIS A 252 6.58 4.29 4.13
CA HIS A 252 6.61 3.06 3.33
C HIS A 252 8.04 2.60 2.98
N LEU A 253 9.03 3.48 3.09
CA LEU A 253 10.45 3.19 2.81
C LEU A 253 11.26 2.96 4.09
N GLU A 254 10.63 3.03 5.26
CA GLU A 254 11.29 2.95 6.57
C GLU A 254 12.12 1.68 6.75
N GLY A 255 11.61 0.54 6.27
CA GLY A 255 12.35 -0.73 6.29
C GLY A 255 13.66 -0.71 5.50
N ALA A 256 13.71 0.00 4.37
CA ALA A 256 14.94 0.13 3.59
C ALA A 256 15.97 0.99 4.33
N PHE A 257 15.53 2.06 5.01
CA PHE A 257 16.40 2.86 5.87
C PHE A 257 16.93 2.07 7.07
N TYR A 258 16.10 1.24 7.72
CA TYR A 258 16.57 0.37 8.79
C TYR A 258 17.64 -0.63 8.34
N LEU A 259 17.46 -1.23 7.17
CA LEU A 259 18.44 -2.15 6.61
C LEU A 259 19.76 -1.43 6.28
N LEU A 260 19.69 -0.19 5.78
CA LEU A 260 20.88 0.64 5.54
C LEU A 260 21.62 0.96 6.84
N PHE A 261 20.93 1.43 7.88
CA PHE A 261 21.56 1.74 9.17
C PHE A 261 22.16 0.50 9.82
N MET A 262 21.47 -0.65 9.76
CA MET A 262 21.99 -1.92 10.24
C MET A 262 23.25 -2.35 9.48
N GLY A 263 23.26 -2.20 8.15
CA GLY A 263 24.41 -2.53 7.30
C GLY A 263 25.63 -1.66 7.59
N VAL A 264 25.44 -0.35 7.72
CA VAL A 264 26.51 0.59 8.11
C VAL A 264 27.02 0.28 9.51
N GLY A 265 26.12 0.02 10.46
CA GLY A 265 26.50 -0.38 11.82
C GLY A 265 27.35 -1.65 11.84
N PHE A 266 26.95 -2.68 11.08
CA PHE A 266 27.72 -3.91 10.96
C PHE A 266 29.09 -3.69 10.31
N ALA A 267 29.17 -2.88 9.25
CA ALA A 267 30.43 -2.53 8.60
C ALA A 267 31.39 -1.81 9.58
N CYS A 268 30.88 -0.87 10.38
CA CYS A 268 31.66 -0.19 11.42
C CYS A 268 32.17 -1.19 12.47
N LEU A 269 31.34 -2.15 12.92
CA LEU A 269 31.76 -3.17 13.87
C LEU A 269 32.87 -4.06 13.33
N VAL A 270 32.78 -4.47 12.06
CA VAL A 270 33.83 -5.27 11.40
C VAL A 270 35.13 -4.48 11.30
N LEU A 271 35.07 -3.18 10.93
CA LEU A 271 36.23 -2.31 10.84
C LEU A 271 36.91 -2.13 12.21
N ILE A 272 36.13 -1.92 13.27
CA ILE A 272 36.65 -1.85 14.65
C ILE A 272 37.32 -3.18 15.03
N GLY A 273 36.67 -4.30 14.69
CA GLY A 273 37.24 -5.63 14.92
C GLY A 273 38.58 -5.84 14.21
N GLU A 274 38.69 -5.40 12.95
CA GLU A 274 39.93 -5.46 12.17
C GLU A 274 41.02 -4.60 12.82
N ILE A 275 40.73 -3.36 13.22
CA ILE A 275 41.69 -2.48 13.91
C ILE A 275 42.18 -3.11 15.22
N ILE A 276 41.28 -3.72 16.00
CA ILE A 276 41.65 -4.38 17.26
C ILE A 276 42.55 -5.59 16.97
N TYR A 277 42.18 -6.42 15.99
CA TYR A 277 42.98 -7.57 15.59
C TYR A 277 44.39 -7.16 15.12
N ASP A 278 44.48 -6.12 14.29
CA ASP A 278 45.74 -5.59 13.78
C ASP A 278 46.63 -5.05 14.90
N ASN A 279 46.04 -4.38 15.89
CA ASN A 279 46.76 -3.87 17.05
C ASN A 279 47.25 -4.99 17.97
N ILE A 280 46.48 -6.07 18.14
CA ILE A 280 46.90 -7.24 18.92
C ILE A 280 48.05 -7.97 18.20
N GLN A 281 47.96 -8.16 16.88
CA GLN A 281 49.06 -8.75 16.10
C GLN A 281 50.33 -7.89 16.16
N LYS A 282 50.22 -6.56 16.02
CA LYS A 282 51.38 -5.66 16.11
C LYS A 282 51.99 -5.64 17.50
N LYS A 283 51.19 -5.80 18.56
CA LYS A 283 51.69 -5.91 19.93
C LYS A 283 52.44 -7.24 20.16
N SER A 284 51.85 -8.36 19.73
CA SER A 284 52.49 -9.68 19.81
C SER A 284 53.78 -9.77 18.97
N SER A 285 53.81 -9.14 17.79
CA SER A 285 55.01 -9.08 16.95
C SER A 285 56.10 -8.15 17.52
N LYS A 286 55.76 -7.16 18.37
CA LYS A 286 56.75 -6.34 19.07
C LYS A 286 57.35 -7.06 20.28
N GLU A 287 56.51 -7.74 21.07
CA GLU A 287 56.95 -8.53 22.23
C GLU A 287 57.89 -9.68 21.80
N MET A 288 57.61 -10.36 20.67
CA MET A 288 58.53 -11.38 20.13
C MET A 288 59.87 -10.81 19.61
N VAL A 289 59.93 -9.57 19.17
CA VAL A 289 61.18 -8.93 18.70
C VAL A 289 62.01 -8.45 19.90
N GLU A 290 61.37 -7.95 20.96
CA GLU A 290 62.07 -7.57 22.20
C GLU A 290 62.65 -8.78 22.94
N ASP A 291 61.97 -9.94 22.96
CA ASP A 291 62.51 -11.17 23.56
C ASP A 291 63.73 -11.74 22.79
N PHE A 292 63.80 -11.50 21.47
CA PHE A 292 64.97 -11.86 20.63
C PHE A 292 66.15 -10.89 20.80
N ILE A 293 65.93 -9.70 21.36
CA ILE A 293 66.98 -8.71 21.66
C ILE A 293 67.22 -8.71 23.18
N THR A 294 67.38 -9.89 23.77
CA THR A 294 67.91 -10.02 25.13
C THR A 294 69.45 -9.93 25.10
N PRO A 295 70.07 -9.01 25.85
CA PRO A 295 71.51 -8.78 25.83
C PRO A 295 72.26 -9.79 26.73
N GLU A 296 72.37 -11.05 26.30
CA GLU A 296 73.36 -11.99 26.90
C GLU A 296 74.58 -12.25 26.00
N GLU A 297 74.62 -11.79 24.75
CA GLU A 297 75.76 -12.00 23.84
C GLU A 297 76.73 -10.80 23.69
N ILE A 298 76.52 -9.68 24.40
CA ILE A 298 77.40 -8.49 24.29
C ILE A 298 78.56 -8.47 25.31
N LEU A 299 78.68 -9.47 26.19
CA LEU A 299 79.72 -9.50 27.24
C LEU A 299 80.84 -10.55 27.05
N ASN A 300 80.90 -11.26 25.92
CA ASN A 300 82.00 -12.20 25.59
C ASN A 300 82.60 -11.94 24.19
N GLY A 301 83.03 -10.70 23.93
CA GLY A 301 83.85 -10.31 22.78
C GLY A 301 85.13 -9.63 23.21
#